data_AF-A0A0R2VN91-F1
#
_entry.id   AF-A0A0R2VN91-F1
#
_cell.length_a   1.000
_cell.length_b   1.000
_cell.length_c   1.000
_cell.angle_alpha   90.00
_cell.angle_beta   90.00
_cell.angle_gamma   90.00
#
_symmetry.space_group_name_H-M   'P 1'
#
loop_
_entity.id
_entity.type
_entity.pdbx_description
1 polymer ?
#
loop_
_entity_poly.entity_id
_entity_poly.type
_entity_poly.pdbx_seq_one_letter_code
_entity_poly.pdbx_strand_id
1 'polypeptide(L)'
;MQHTLHTNESIQVDMLNPLKSTLKNSFPAKDGWKLYNRYNWSSKVYDYVLQKEENNSIYRILVEINFGDQVTACEMDKLASLSSRLNTSDIAAMRTVLVVHDKVEIEKIPAGIEIMDISTLFSNGIMNINSGMNSNMVA
;
A
#
# COMPACT_ATOMS: atom_id res chain seq x y z
N MET A 1 17.27 18.63 24.29
CA MET A 1 17.04 18.12 22.93
C MET A 1 15.88 17.11 22.95
N GLN A 2 14.62 17.56 22.92
CA GLN A 2 13.44 16.67 22.96
C GLN A 2 12.19 17.31 22.30
N HIS A 3 12.28 17.85 21.07
CA HIS A 3 11.12 18.51 20.44
C HIS A 3 10.71 17.99 19.05
N THR A 4 11.31 16.91 18.54
CA THR A 4 11.01 16.41 17.18
C THR A 4 10.20 15.10 17.14
N LEU A 5 10.01 14.40 18.26
CA LEU A 5 9.35 13.09 18.27
C LEU A 5 7.81 13.17 18.32
N HIS A 6 7.25 14.12 19.09
CA HIS A 6 5.79 14.22 19.28
C HIS A 6 5.05 14.68 18.01
N THR A 7 5.69 15.52 17.19
CA THR A 7 5.08 16.08 15.98
C THR A 7 4.90 15.03 14.89
N ASN A 8 5.82 14.07 14.78
CA ASN A 8 5.76 13.03 13.75
C ASN A 8 4.68 11.98 14.07
N GLU A 9 4.52 11.57 15.33
CA GLU A 9 3.49 10.60 15.71
C GLU A 9 2.07 11.18 15.55
N SER A 10 1.85 12.47 15.82
CA SER A 10 0.52 13.09 15.61
C SER A 10 0.17 13.20 14.12
N ILE A 11 1.12 13.62 13.28
CA ILE A 11 0.93 13.71 11.83
C ILE A 11 0.62 12.34 11.23
N GLN A 12 1.31 11.28 11.67
CA GLN A 12 1.04 9.91 11.25
C GLN A 12 -0.41 9.49 11.54
N VAL A 13 -0.89 9.71 12.76
CA VAL A 13 -2.26 9.35 13.15
C VAL A 13 -3.30 10.17 12.37
N ASP A 14 -3.05 11.46 12.18
CA ASP A 14 -3.94 12.37 11.46
C ASP A 14 -4.10 11.97 9.97
N MET A 15 -3.06 11.39 9.37
CA MET A 15 -3.09 10.97 7.96
C MET A 15 -3.70 9.59 7.72
N LEU A 16 -3.75 8.71 8.73
CA LEU A 16 -4.32 7.36 8.59
C LEU A 16 -5.85 7.37 8.37
N ASN A 17 -6.57 8.31 8.98
CA ASN A 17 -8.03 8.40 8.86
C ASN A 17 -8.51 8.82 7.45
N PRO A 18 -7.96 9.90 6.85
CA PRO A 18 -8.19 10.24 5.45
C PRO A 18 -7.82 9.10 4.52
N LEU A 19 -6.68 8.45 4.73
CA LEU A 19 -6.21 7.34 3.92
C LEU A 19 -7.19 6.18 3.91
N LYS A 20 -7.61 5.73 5.09
CA LYS A 20 -8.60 4.66 5.23
C LYS A 20 -9.91 5.01 4.52
N SER A 21 -10.32 6.29 4.56
CA SER A 21 -11.52 6.78 3.89
C SER A 21 -11.35 6.75 2.36
N THR A 22 -10.21 7.21 1.85
CA THR A 22 -9.85 7.12 0.43
C THR A 22 -9.84 5.68 -0.08
N LEU A 23 -9.26 4.75 0.69
CA LEU A 23 -9.25 3.32 0.35
C LEU A 23 -10.66 2.74 0.29
N LYS A 24 -11.52 3.05 1.27
CA LYS A 24 -12.93 2.61 1.27
C LYS A 24 -13.73 3.19 0.11
N ASN A 25 -13.44 4.42 -0.31
CA ASN A 25 -14.11 5.03 -1.46
C ASN A 25 -13.62 4.43 -2.78
N SER A 26 -12.31 4.14 -2.88
CA SER A 26 -11.71 3.53 -4.08
C SER A 26 -12.11 2.06 -4.25
N PHE A 27 -12.26 1.34 -3.13
CA PHE A 27 -12.59 -0.08 -3.08
C PHE A 27 -13.76 -0.32 -2.12
N PRO A 28 -14.99 0.00 -2.55
CA PRO A 28 -16.12 0.03 -1.65
C PRO A 28 -16.62 -1.38 -1.33
N ALA A 29 -17.10 -1.55 -0.10
CA ALA A 29 -17.62 -2.83 0.37
C ALA A 29 -18.83 -3.35 -0.45
N LYS A 30 -19.60 -2.44 -1.06
CA LYS A 30 -20.71 -2.78 -1.97
C LYS A 30 -20.24 -3.58 -3.21
N ASP A 31 -18.97 -3.41 -3.61
CA ASP A 31 -18.36 -4.12 -4.73
C ASP A 31 -17.61 -5.39 -4.26
N GLY A 32 -17.80 -5.81 -3.00
CA GLY A 32 -17.21 -7.04 -2.44
C GLY A 32 -15.82 -6.87 -1.81
N TRP A 33 -15.29 -5.65 -1.74
CA TRP A 33 -13.98 -5.37 -1.14
C TRP A 33 -14.05 -5.36 0.39
N LYS A 34 -13.11 -6.06 1.02
CA LYS A 34 -12.87 -6.08 2.46
C LYS A 34 -11.55 -5.37 2.75
N LEU A 35 -11.56 -4.44 3.70
CA LEU A 35 -10.38 -3.69 4.15
C LEU A 35 -9.94 -4.16 5.53
N TYR A 36 -8.74 -4.70 5.63
CA TYR A 36 -8.12 -5.15 6.87
C TYR A 36 -7.01 -4.18 7.28
N ASN A 37 -6.93 -3.85 8.57
CA ASN A 37 -5.78 -3.12 9.09
C ASN A 37 -4.75 -4.15 9.56
N ARG A 38 -3.49 -3.93 9.21
CA ARG A 38 -2.35 -4.71 9.69
C ARG A 38 -1.43 -3.79 10.46
N TYR A 39 -1.30 -4.00 11.75
CA TYR A 39 -0.38 -3.19 12.54
C TYR A 39 1.07 -3.54 12.18
N ASN A 40 1.84 -2.54 11.78
CA ASN A 40 3.25 -2.67 11.46
C ASN A 40 4.06 -2.30 12.71
N TRP A 41 4.66 -3.29 13.36
CA TRP A 41 5.42 -3.08 14.59
C TRP A 41 6.71 -2.27 14.38
N SER A 42 7.28 -2.30 13.17
CA SER A 42 8.48 -1.52 12.85
C SER A 42 8.17 -0.03 12.71
N SER A 43 7.12 0.32 11.96
CA SER A 43 6.75 1.72 11.71
C SER A 43 5.74 2.28 12.72
N LYS A 44 5.20 1.43 13.62
CA LYS A 44 4.13 1.74 14.58
C LYS A 44 2.85 2.33 13.96
N VAL A 45 2.64 2.11 12.66
CA VAL A 45 1.45 2.53 11.94
C VAL A 45 0.69 1.33 11.36
N TYR A 46 -0.56 1.55 10.97
CA TYR A 46 -1.35 0.50 10.30
C TYR A 46 -1.08 0.52 8.80
N ASP A 47 -0.63 -0.61 8.27
CA ASP A 47 -0.74 -0.94 6.85
C ASP A 47 -2.17 -1.43 6.54
N TYR A 48 -2.50 -1.52 5.27
CA TYR A 48 -3.80 -1.98 4.81
C TYR A 48 -3.70 -3.14 3.84
N VAL A 49 -4.62 -4.09 3.98
CA VAL A 49 -4.83 -5.15 3.01
C VAL A 49 -6.26 -5.06 2.52
N LEU A 50 -6.42 -4.87 1.21
CA LEU A 50 -7.70 -4.95 0.52
C LEU A 50 -7.82 -6.33 -0.10
N GLN A 51 -8.98 -6.96 0.08
CA GLN A 51 -9.26 -8.27 -0.51
C GLN A 51 -10.67 -8.30 -1.09
N LYS A 52 -10.81 -8.84 -2.30
CA LYS A 52 -12.09 -9.17 -2.91
C LYS A 52 -12.08 -10.64 -3.33
N GLU A 53 -13.16 -11.33 -3.06
CA GLU A 53 -13.42 -12.68 -3.56
C GLU A 53 -14.47 -12.57 -4.66
N GLU A 54 -14.14 -13.04 -5.86
CA GLU A 54 -15.02 -12.96 -7.03
C GLU A 54 -14.73 -14.15 -7.95
N ASN A 55 -15.77 -14.82 -8.44
CA ASN A 55 -15.65 -15.95 -9.37
C ASN A 55 -14.63 -17.02 -8.92
N ASN A 56 -14.68 -17.41 -7.64
CA ASN A 56 -13.76 -18.38 -7.03
C ASN A 56 -12.27 -17.96 -7.09
N SER A 57 -12.02 -16.67 -7.25
CA SER A 57 -10.70 -16.05 -7.33
C SER A 57 -10.55 -15.01 -6.23
N ILE A 58 -9.35 -14.91 -5.66
CA ILE A 58 -9.01 -13.90 -4.66
C ILE A 58 -8.17 -12.80 -5.32
N TYR A 59 -8.60 -11.56 -5.16
CA TYR A 59 -7.87 -10.36 -5.54
C TYR A 59 -7.37 -9.66 -4.28
N ARG A 60 -6.09 -9.30 -4.24
CA ARG A 60 -5.47 -8.69 -3.05
C ARG A 60 -4.64 -7.47 -3.42
N ILE A 61 -4.76 -6.42 -2.62
CA ILE A 61 -3.91 -5.23 -2.69
C ILE A 61 -3.30 -5.00 -1.32
N LEU A 62 -1.97 -5.08 -1.24
CA LEU A 62 -1.20 -4.69 -0.06
C LEU A 62 -0.84 -3.21 -0.19
N VAL A 63 -1.19 -2.41 0.81
CA VAL A 63 -0.87 -0.99 0.88
C VAL A 63 -0.03 -0.77 2.13
N GLU A 64 1.28 -0.60 1.95
CA GLU A 64 2.23 -0.27 3.02
C GLU A 64 2.50 1.23 3.01
N ILE A 65 2.66 1.83 4.19
CA ILE A 65 2.84 3.28 4.31
C ILE A 65 4.15 3.57 5.00
N ASN A 66 4.98 4.38 4.36
CA ASN A 66 6.22 4.89 4.93
C ASN A 66 6.10 6.41 5.16
N PHE A 67 6.22 6.81 6.42
CA PHE A 67 6.19 8.20 6.89
C PHE A 67 7.59 8.80 7.09
N GLY A 68 8.65 8.06 6.79
CA GLY A 68 10.03 8.51 6.87
C GLY A 68 10.45 9.29 5.63
N ASP A 69 11.59 9.98 5.76
CA ASP A 69 12.19 10.78 4.68
C ASP A 69 12.98 9.92 3.69
N GLN A 70 13.21 8.64 4.00
CA GLN A 70 13.93 7.68 3.17
C GLN A 70 13.27 6.30 3.25
N VAL A 71 13.29 5.58 2.12
CA VAL A 71 12.99 4.15 2.03
C VAL A 71 14.27 3.39 1.68
N THR A 72 14.74 2.60 2.63
CA THR A 72 15.97 1.81 2.51
C THR A 72 15.75 0.53 1.69
N ALA A 73 16.82 -0.01 1.10
CA ALA A 73 16.77 -1.31 0.42
C ALA A 73 16.24 -2.44 1.33
N CYS A 74 16.58 -2.41 2.62
CA CYS A 74 16.10 -3.40 3.60
C CYS A 74 14.58 -3.36 3.79
N GLU A 75 13.97 -2.17 3.81
CA GLU A 75 12.51 -2.01 3.89
C GLU A 75 11.83 -2.52 2.63
N MET A 76 12.42 -2.25 1.46
CA MET A 76 11.90 -2.78 0.19
C MET A 76 11.99 -4.30 0.11
N ASP A 77 13.08 -4.91 0.61
CA ASP A 77 13.20 -6.36 0.68
C ASP A 77 12.18 -6.99 1.64
N LYS A 78 11.87 -6.31 2.76
CA LYS A 78 10.80 -6.74 3.68
C LYS A 78 9.42 -6.67 3.01
N LEU A 79 9.13 -5.58 2.29
CA LEU A 79 7.88 -5.42 1.55
C LEU A 79 7.75 -6.48 0.45
N ALA A 80 8.82 -6.73 -0.31
CA ALA A 80 8.85 -7.78 -1.34
C ALA A 80 8.64 -9.18 -0.74
N SER A 81 9.29 -9.48 0.40
CA SER A 81 9.11 -10.74 1.12
C SER A 81 7.67 -10.91 1.62
N LEU A 82 7.08 -9.85 2.19
CA LEU A 82 5.69 -9.85 2.62
C LEU A 82 4.74 -10.06 1.45
N SER A 83 4.96 -9.34 0.35
CA SER A 83 4.20 -9.49 -0.89
C SER A 83 4.24 -10.93 -1.39
N SER A 84 5.43 -11.53 -1.47
CA SER A 84 5.59 -12.92 -1.90
C SER A 84 4.87 -13.91 -0.98
N ARG A 85 4.94 -13.72 0.35
CA ARG A 85 4.25 -14.59 1.32
C ARG A 85 2.73 -14.49 1.23
N LEU A 86 2.23 -13.29 0.93
CA LEU A 86 0.81 -13.05 0.76
C LEU A 86 0.32 -13.44 -0.63
N ASN A 87 1.19 -13.71 -1.60
CA ASN A 87 0.84 -14.16 -2.94
C ASN A 87 0.80 -15.69 -3.01
N THR A 88 -0.29 -16.28 -2.52
CA THR A 88 -0.52 -17.74 -2.49
C THR A 88 -1.25 -18.22 -3.75
N SER A 89 -1.26 -19.53 -4.02
CA SER A 89 -1.79 -20.10 -5.27
C SER A 89 -3.29 -19.90 -5.51
N ASP A 90 -4.04 -19.57 -4.47
CA ASP A 90 -5.47 -19.23 -4.47
C ASP A 90 -5.75 -17.76 -4.86
N ILE A 91 -4.70 -16.95 -5.04
CA ILE A 91 -4.81 -15.54 -5.39
C ILE A 91 -4.64 -15.38 -6.88
N ALA A 92 -5.70 -14.89 -7.52
CA ALA A 92 -5.71 -14.64 -8.96
C ALA A 92 -4.91 -13.39 -9.33
N ALA A 93 -4.89 -12.37 -8.46
CA ALA A 93 -4.09 -11.19 -8.66
C ALA A 93 -3.68 -10.55 -7.33
N MET A 94 -2.40 -10.19 -7.24
CA MET A 94 -1.85 -9.42 -6.14
C MET A 94 -1.18 -8.14 -6.66
N ARG A 95 -1.54 -6.99 -6.06
CA ARG A 95 -0.83 -5.73 -6.22
C ARG A 95 -0.21 -5.32 -4.88
N THR A 96 0.96 -4.71 -4.95
CA THR A 96 1.65 -4.17 -3.78
C THR A 96 1.97 -2.71 -4.04
N VAL A 97 1.43 -1.84 -3.21
CA VAL A 97 1.57 -0.39 -3.31
C VAL A 97 2.27 0.11 -2.05
N LEU A 98 3.39 0.79 -2.23
CA LEU A 98 4.06 1.55 -1.19
C LEU A 98 3.63 3.02 -1.29
N VAL A 99 2.97 3.51 -0.24
CA VAL A 99 2.59 4.91 -0.10
C VAL A 99 3.66 5.64 0.67
N VAL A 100 4.15 6.75 0.11
CA VAL A 100 5.25 7.54 0.68
C VAL A 100 4.86 9.01 0.80
N HIS A 101 5.62 9.76 1.59
CA HIS A 101 5.55 11.21 1.59
C HIS A 101 6.20 11.81 0.34
N ASP A 102 5.74 13.01 -0.03
CA ASP A 102 6.34 13.80 -1.10
C ASP A 102 7.85 13.96 -0.85
N LYS A 103 8.66 13.71 -1.87
CA LYS A 103 10.13 13.87 -1.87
C LYS A 103 10.91 12.88 -0.99
N VAL A 104 10.38 11.67 -0.77
CA VAL A 104 11.14 10.59 -0.14
C VAL A 104 12.30 10.13 -1.03
N GLU A 105 13.45 9.83 -0.45
CA GLU A 105 14.54 9.16 -1.16
C GLU A 105 14.32 7.65 -1.19
N ILE A 106 14.38 7.03 -2.37
CA ILE A 106 14.16 5.58 -2.55
C ILE A 106 15.38 4.97 -3.20
N GLU A 107 16.08 4.11 -2.46
CA GLU A 107 17.35 3.54 -2.93
C GLU A 107 17.17 2.57 -4.10
N LYS A 108 16.11 1.75 -4.06
CA LYS A 108 15.84 0.71 -5.06
C LYS A 108 14.38 0.31 -5.06
N ILE A 109 13.79 0.13 -6.24
CA ILE A 109 12.41 -0.35 -6.40
C ILE A 109 12.44 -1.78 -6.96
N PRO A 110 12.07 -2.81 -6.18
CA PRO A 110 11.88 -4.17 -6.68
C PRO A 110 10.74 -4.26 -7.70
N ALA A 111 10.81 -5.24 -8.60
CA ALA A 111 9.74 -5.48 -9.56
C ALA A 111 8.41 -5.84 -8.86
N GLY A 112 7.29 -5.32 -9.38
CA GLY A 112 5.95 -5.60 -8.86
C GLY A 112 5.54 -4.78 -7.64
N ILE A 113 6.36 -3.85 -7.17
CA ILE A 113 5.99 -2.85 -6.16
C ILE A 113 5.71 -1.53 -6.88
N GLU A 114 4.51 -1.01 -6.68
CA GLU A 114 4.10 0.31 -7.15
C GLU A 114 4.38 1.34 -6.05
N ILE A 115 4.80 2.54 -6.43
CA ILE A 115 5.07 3.63 -5.49
C ILE A 115 4.09 4.75 -5.75
N MET A 116 3.51 5.29 -4.69
CA MET A 116 2.51 6.34 -4.75
C MET A 116 2.77 7.39 -3.67
N ASP A 117 2.78 8.66 -4.08
CA ASP A 117 2.79 9.76 -3.12
C ASP A 117 1.44 9.87 -2.41
N ILE A 118 1.47 10.18 -1.13
CA ILE A 118 0.27 10.33 -0.30
C ILE A 118 -0.67 11.44 -0.81
N SER A 119 -0.10 12.50 -1.39
CA SER A 119 -0.83 13.59 -2.05
C SER A 119 -1.61 13.09 -3.27
N THR A 120 -0.98 12.24 -4.09
CA THR A 120 -1.61 11.59 -5.26
C THR A 120 -2.72 10.64 -4.83
N LEU A 121 -2.51 9.88 -3.76
CA LEU A 121 -3.52 8.98 -3.22
C LEU A 121 -4.77 9.74 -2.78
N PHE A 122 -4.63 10.83 -2.03
CA PHE A 122 -5.78 11.63 -1.60
C PHE A 122 -6.52 12.31 -2.76
N SER A 123 -5.79 12.69 -3.82
CA SER A 123 -6.39 13.36 -4.98
C SER A 123 -7.11 12.39 -5.92
N ASN A 124 -6.53 11.20 -6.16
CA ASN A 124 -6.91 10.33 -7.26
C ASN A 124 -7.35 8.91 -6.84
N GLY A 125 -7.18 8.55 -5.56
CA GLY A 125 -7.31 7.16 -5.11
C GLY A 125 -6.22 6.25 -5.68
N ILE A 126 -6.28 4.95 -5.37
CA ILE A 126 -5.33 3.95 -5.90
C ILE A 126 -5.63 3.58 -7.37
N MET A 127 -6.83 3.90 -7.88
CA MET A 127 -7.31 3.39 -9.17
C MET A 127 -6.61 3.98 -10.40
N ASN A 128 -5.91 5.12 -10.27
CA ASN A 128 -5.20 5.77 -11.38
C ASN A 128 -3.73 5.36 -11.52
N ILE A 129 -3.22 4.41 -10.73
CA ILE A 129 -1.88 3.87 -10.94
C ILE A 129 -1.94 2.86 -12.09
N ASN A 130 -1.70 3.40 -13.29
CA ASN A 130 -1.53 2.75 -14.59
C ASN A 130 -2.48 1.59 -14.89
N SER A 131 -3.36 1.85 -15.85
CA SER A 131 -4.05 0.95 -16.77
C SER A 131 -3.12 0.01 -17.57
N GLY A 132 -1.96 -0.34 -17.02
CA GLY A 132 -0.98 -1.27 -17.55
C GLY A 132 -1.10 -2.66 -16.95
N MET A 133 -2.32 -3.19 -16.83
CA MET A 133 -2.49 -4.65 -16.95
C MET A 133 -2.22 -4.98 -18.42
N ASN A 134 -0.94 -5.07 -18.76
CA ASN A 134 -0.53 -5.44 -20.09
C ASN A 134 -1.06 -6.84 -20.35
N SER A 135 -1.97 -6.91 -21.30
CA SER A 135 -2.47 -8.09 -21.97
C SER A 135 -1.32 -8.86 -22.62
N ASN A 136 -0.48 -9.53 -21.84
CA ASN A 136 0.36 -10.61 -22.36
C ASN A 136 -0.39 -11.93 -22.18
N MET A 137 -1.52 -12.01 -22.89
CA MET A 137 -1.97 -13.27 -23.45
C MET A 137 -0.96 -13.66 -24.53
N VAL A 138 -0.32 -14.82 -24.30
CA VAL A 138 -0.03 -15.87 -25.27
C VAL A 138 0.31 -15.41 -26.70
N ALA A 139 1.58 -15.57 -27.07
CA ALA A 139 1.96 -16.06 -28.39
C ALA A 139 3.05 -17.12 -28.20
#